data_AF-A0A1C2DEN1-F1
#
_entry.id   AF-A0A1C2DEN1-F1
#
_cell.length_a   1.000
_cell.length_b   1.000
_cell.length_c   1.000
_cell.angle_alpha   90.00
_cell.angle_beta   90.00
_cell.angle_gamma   90.00
#
_symmetry.space_group_name_H-M   'P 1'
#
loop_
_entity.id
_entity.type
_entity.pdbx_description
1 polymer ?
#
loop_
_entity_poly.entity_id
_entity_poly.type
_entity_poly.pdbx_seq_one_letter_code
_entity_poly.pdbx_strand_id
1 'polypeptide(L)'
;MLAAIAVLSACQISLAGDKPDIKAGMDQCMKSYAVFPLSAKEEFRTFMGVSKERAPAVFCQRLVKAMASGRITYSDINRLQENRHSEVWKVIKGR
;
A
#
# COMPACT_ATOMS: atom_id res chain seq x y z
N MET A 1 9.38 -7.00 8.31
CA MET A 1 8.58 -5.76 8.15
C MET A 1 9.42 -4.49 8.07
N LEU A 2 10.69 -4.48 8.48
CA LEU A 2 11.52 -3.26 8.42
C LEU A 2 11.68 -2.76 6.98
N ALA A 3 11.86 -3.67 6.00
CA ALA A 3 11.94 -3.33 4.59
C ALA A 3 10.59 -2.84 4.04
N ALA A 4 9.48 -3.47 4.43
CA ALA A 4 8.13 -3.07 4.04
C ALA A 4 7.76 -1.65 4.51
N ILE A 5 8.15 -1.27 5.73
CA ILE A 5 7.93 0.07 6.28
C ILE A 5 8.62 1.15 5.43
N ALA A 6 9.86 0.89 4.99
CA ALA A 6 10.68 1.87 4.27
C ALA A 6 10.14 2.23 2.88
N VAL A 7 9.36 1.34 2.25
CA VAL A 7 8.87 1.53 0.87
C VAL A 7 7.43 2.03 0.79
N LEU A 8 6.66 1.94 1.88
CA LEU A 8 5.27 2.40 1.92
C LEU A 8 5.14 3.91 1.74
N SER A 9 6.07 4.69 2.30
CA SER A 9 6.17 6.14 2.10
C SER A 9 6.55 6.55 0.67
N ALA A 10 7.14 5.64 -0.11
CA ALA A 10 7.45 5.86 -1.52
C ALA A 10 6.24 5.66 -2.45
N CYS A 11 5.11 5.16 -1.93
CA CYS A 11 3.87 5.01 -2.68
C CYS A 11 3.10 6.34 -2.67
N GLN A 12 3.48 7.27 -3.55
CA GLN A 12 2.82 8.56 -3.72
C GLN A 12 1.54 8.43 -4.57
N ILE A 13 0.51 7.72 -4.12
CA ILE A 13 -0.77 7.57 -4.84
C ILE A 13 -1.58 8.89 -4.89
N SER A 14 -1.47 9.66 -5.96
CA SER A 14 -2.20 10.92 -6.10
C SER A 14 -3.71 10.68 -6.26
N LEU A 15 -4.49 11.02 -5.23
CA LEU A 15 -5.95 10.91 -5.20
C LEU A 15 -6.64 12.28 -5.09
N ALA A 16 -6.00 13.35 -5.59
CA ALA A 16 -6.49 14.72 -5.44
C ALA A 16 -7.78 14.96 -6.25
N GLY A 17 -8.83 15.43 -5.57
CA GLY A 17 -10.11 15.88 -6.16
C GLY A 17 -11.35 15.30 -5.46
N ASP A 18 -12.53 15.88 -5.73
CA ASP A 18 -13.82 15.43 -5.17
C ASP A 18 -14.23 14.01 -5.63
N LYS A 19 -13.57 13.50 -6.68
CA LYS A 19 -13.69 12.13 -7.18
C LYS A 19 -12.28 11.55 -7.33
N PRO A 20 -11.82 10.71 -6.37
CA PRO A 20 -10.51 10.08 -6.48
C PRO A 20 -10.43 9.21 -7.74
N ASP A 21 -9.48 9.50 -8.63
CA ASP A 21 -9.20 8.67 -9.80
C ASP A 21 -8.53 7.37 -9.36
N ILE A 22 -9.37 6.36 -9.10
CA ILE A 22 -8.94 5.02 -8.70
C ILE A 22 -8.02 4.39 -9.74
N LYS A 23 -8.26 4.63 -11.04
CA LYS A 23 -7.47 4.03 -12.11
C LYS A 23 -6.06 4.61 -12.11
N ALA A 24 -5.94 5.94 -12.07
CA ALA A 24 -4.65 6.60 -11.97
C ALA A 24 -3.90 6.18 -10.70
N GLY A 25 -4.60 6.09 -9.56
CA GLY A 25 -4.03 5.62 -8.30
C GLY A 25 -3.52 4.17 -8.37
N MET A 26 -4.25 3.28 -9.03
CA MET A 26 -3.82 1.89 -9.27
C MET A 26 -2.57 1.82 -10.15
N ASP A 27 -2.58 2.53 -11.29
CA ASP A 27 -1.47 2.55 -12.24
C ASP A 27 -0.19 3.08 -11.57
N GLN A 28 -0.32 4.14 -10.75
CA GLN A 28 0.79 4.71 -10.01
C GLN A 28 1.30 3.76 -8.92
N CYS A 29 0.41 3.15 -8.14
CA CYS A 29 0.80 2.19 -7.12
C CYS A 29 1.55 1.00 -7.73
N MET A 30 1.09 0.48 -8.87
CA MET A 30 1.74 -0.65 -9.54
C MET A 30 3.16 -0.28 -9.99
N LYS A 31 3.37 0.95 -10.49
CA LYS A 31 4.71 1.47 -10.81
C LYS A 31 5.60 1.56 -9.57
N SER A 32 5.09 2.07 -8.45
CA SER A 32 5.83 2.13 -7.19
C SER A 32 6.17 0.73 -6.65
N TYR A 33 5.22 -0.20 -6.67
CA TYR A 33 5.43 -1.57 -6.21
C TYR A 33 6.48 -2.31 -7.06
N ALA A 34 6.53 -2.03 -8.38
CA ALA A 34 7.51 -2.65 -9.28
C ALA A 34 8.96 -2.37 -8.87
N VAL A 35 9.25 -1.21 -8.26
CA VAL A 35 10.60 -0.84 -7.81
C VAL A 35 10.89 -1.22 -6.35
N PHE A 36 9.95 -1.84 -5.63
CA PHE A 36 10.22 -2.32 -4.27
C PHE A 36 11.35 -3.38 -4.27
N PRO A 37 12.23 -3.37 -3.25
CA PRO A 37 13.21 -4.43 -3.05
C PRO A 37 12.52 -5.80 -2.97
N LEU A 38 13.21 -6.84 -3.44
CA LEU A 38 12.67 -8.22 -3.43
C LEU A 38 12.26 -8.66 -2.02
N SER A 39 13.05 -8.30 -1.00
CA SER A 39 12.72 -8.59 0.41
C SER A 39 11.39 -7.96 0.84
N ALA A 40 11.13 -6.70 0.47
CA ALA A 40 9.86 -6.04 0.76
C ALA A 40 8.69 -6.71 0.02
N LYS A 41 8.87 -7.09 -1.25
CA LYS A 41 7.85 -7.81 -2.03
C LYS A 41 7.50 -9.16 -1.39
N GLU A 42 8.50 -9.91 -0.92
CA GLU A 42 8.27 -11.18 -0.22
C GLU A 42 7.62 -10.99 1.16
N GLU A 43 8.02 -9.96 1.91
CA GLU A 43 7.37 -9.59 3.17
C GLU A 43 5.89 -9.26 2.95
N PHE A 44 5.55 -8.42 1.97
CA PHE A 44 4.16 -8.09 1.67
C PHE A 44 3.36 -9.29 1.19
N ARG A 45 3.92 -10.11 0.29
CA ARG A 45 3.28 -11.35 -0.17
C ARG A 45 2.91 -12.25 1.00
N THR A 46 3.89 -12.54 1.86
CA THR A 46 3.72 -13.41 3.04
C THR A 46 2.74 -12.79 4.03
N PHE A 47 2.89 -11.49 4.32
CA PHE A 47 2.00 -10.80 5.23
C PHE A 47 0.56 -10.79 4.75
N MET A 48 0.32 -10.56 3.46
CA MET A 48 -1.02 -10.60 2.86
C MET A 48 -1.59 -12.01 2.69
N GLY A 49 -0.75 -13.05 2.74
CA GLY A 49 -1.16 -14.43 2.53
C GLY A 49 -1.59 -14.71 1.08
N VAL A 50 -0.93 -14.10 0.10
CA VAL A 50 -1.26 -14.22 -1.33
C VAL A 50 -0.10 -14.81 -2.13
N SER A 51 -0.37 -15.27 -3.36
CA SER A 51 0.70 -15.71 -4.27
C SER A 51 1.52 -14.53 -4.80
N LYS A 52 2.70 -14.82 -5.35
CA LYS A 52 3.63 -13.80 -5.87
C LYS A 52 3.00 -13.01 -7.03
N GLU A 53 2.25 -13.70 -7.88
CA GLU A 53 1.60 -13.15 -9.07
C GLU A 53 0.47 -12.19 -8.67
N ARG A 54 -0.23 -12.49 -7.57
CA ARG A 54 -1.35 -11.67 -7.07
C ARG A 54 -0.90 -10.52 -6.18
N ALA A 55 0.30 -10.59 -5.59
CA ALA A 55 0.75 -9.63 -4.58
C ALA A 55 0.69 -8.16 -5.05
N PRO A 56 1.19 -7.76 -6.23
CA PRO A 56 1.17 -6.36 -6.65
C PRO A 56 -0.26 -5.81 -6.76
N ALA A 57 -1.12 -6.54 -7.48
CA ALA A 57 -2.50 -6.11 -7.73
C ALA A 57 -3.32 -6.03 -6.43
N VAL A 58 -3.18 -7.03 -5.55
CA VAL A 58 -3.89 -7.05 -4.26
C VAL A 58 -3.41 -5.95 -3.32
N PHE A 59 -2.09 -5.73 -3.24
CA PHE A 59 -1.51 -4.66 -2.44
C PHE A 59 -2.06 -3.30 -2.87
N CYS A 60 -1.97 -2.99 -4.16
CA CYS A 60 -2.40 -1.72 -4.70
C CYS A 60 -3.90 -1.50 -4.60
N GLN A 61 -4.70 -2.54 -4.85
CA GLN A 61 -6.15 -2.45 -4.70
C GLN A 61 -6.55 -2.10 -3.26
N ARG A 62 -5.92 -2.74 -2.26
CA ARG A 62 -6.21 -2.48 -0.84
C ARG A 62 -5.86 -1.05 -0.47
N LEU A 63 -4.66 -0.60 -0.85
CA LEU A 63 -4.13 0.71 -0.50
C LEU A 63 -4.93 1.85 -1.16
N VAL A 64 -5.17 1.76 -2.47
CA VAL A 64 -5.90 2.78 -3.25
C VAL A 64 -7.34 2.90 -2.77
N LYS A 65 -8.05 1.77 -2.54
CA LYS A 65 -9.44 1.80 -2.04
C LYS A 65 -9.53 2.40 -0.65
N ALA A 66 -8.60 2.08 0.25
CA ALA A 66 -8.61 2.61 1.60
C ALA A 66 -8.34 4.13 1.62
N MET A 67 -7.45 4.63 0.77
CA MET A 67 -7.24 6.07 0.66
C MET A 67 -8.40 6.80 -0.02
N ALA A 68 -8.96 6.22 -1.08
CA ALA A 68 -10.11 6.82 -1.77
C ALA A 68 -11.37 6.88 -0.90
N SER A 69 -11.51 5.97 0.08
CA SER A 69 -12.59 5.99 1.06
C SER A 69 -12.28 6.83 2.31
N GLY A 70 -11.07 7.39 2.41
CA GLY A 70 -10.62 8.11 3.60
C GLY A 70 -10.34 7.22 4.82
N ARG A 71 -10.39 5.89 4.69
CA ARG A 71 -10.08 4.95 5.79
C ARG A 71 -8.63 5.10 6.28
N ILE A 72 -7.72 5.44 5.38
CA ILE A 72 -6.35 5.83 5.69
C ILE A 72 -5.98 7.06 4.87
N THR A 73 -5.02 7.83 5.36
CA THR A 73 -4.47 9.01 4.72
C THR A 73 -2.97 8.83 4.49
N TYR A 74 -2.38 9.72 3.70
CA TYR A 74 -0.92 9.83 3.59
C TYR A 74 -0.23 10.04 4.94
N SER A 75 -0.88 10.74 5.86
CA SER A 75 -0.33 10.99 7.18
C SER A 75 -0.22 9.72 8.01
N ASP A 76 -1.10 8.74 7.78
CA ASP A 76 -1.04 7.42 8.43
C ASP A 76 0.11 6.58 7.87
N ILE A 77 0.37 6.69 6.56
CA ILE A 77 1.51 6.03 5.90
C ILE A 77 2.83 6.59 6.40
N ASN A 78 2.94 7.92 6.54
CA ASN A 78 4.17 8.56 7.01
C ASN A 78 4.51 8.21 8.47
N ARG A 79 3.51 7.87 9.30
CA ARG A 79 3.68 7.49 10.70
C ARG A 79 3.87 5.98 10.93
N LEU A 80 4.00 5.18 9.86
CA LEU A 80 4.09 3.71 9.97
C LEU A 80 5.29 3.20 10.79
N GLN A 81 6.37 3.97 10.85
CA GLN A 81 7.56 3.61 11.64
C GLN A 81 7.26 3.56 13.14
N GLU A 82 6.27 4.33 13.59
CA GLU A 82 5.93 4.52 15.00
C GLU A 82 4.91 3.49 15.49
N ASN A 83 4.10 2.89 14.59
CA ASN A 83 3.02 1.98 14.99
C ASN A 83 2.83 0.80 14.02
N ARG A 84 3.31 -0.39 14.43
CA ARG A 84 3.14 -1.66 13.69
C ARG A 84 1.71 -2.23 13.70
N HIS A 85 0.80 -1.65 14.49
CA HIS A 85 -0.62 -2.04 14.59
C HIS A 85 -1.57 -1.03 13.93
N SER A 86 -1.03 -0.12 13.10
CA SER A 86 -1.82 0.91 12.42
C SER A 86 -2.91 0.35 11.50
N GLU A 87 -3.92 1.18 11.21
CA GLU A 87 -4.97 0.85 10.24
C GLU A 87 -4.39 0.51 8.85
N VAL A 88 -3.25 1.09 8.48
CA VAL A 88 -2.56 0.76 7.22
C VAL A 88 -2.18 -0.71 7.17
N TRP A 89 -1.62 -1.28 8.24
CA TRP A 89 -1.27 -2.71 8.25
C TRP A 89 -2.50 -3.61 8.20
N LYS A 90 -3.62 -3.20 8.81
CA LYS A 90 -4.90 -3.92 8.72
C LYS A 90 -5.44 -3.91 7.28
N VAL A 91 -5.47 -2.74 6.65
CA VAL A 91 -5.83 -2.57 5.23
C VAL A 91 -4.98 -3.46 4.35
N ILE A 92 -3.65 -3.41 4.49
CA ILE A 92 -2.73 -4.23 3.69
C ILE A 92 -2.99 -5.72 3.96
N LYS A 93 -3.25 -6.13 5.21
CA LYS A 93 -3.60 -7.52 5.56
C LYS A 93 -4.94 -7.94 4.95
N GLY A 94 -5.84 -7.00 4.66
CA GLY A 94 -7.19 -7.25 4.16
C GLY A 94 -8.24 -7.33 5.27
N ARG A 95 -8.07 -6.58 6.36
CA ARG A 95 -9.02 -6.42 7.47
C ARG A 95 -9.47 -4.97 7.52
#